data_AF-A0A9E4R5S2-F1
#
_entry.id   AF-A0A9E4R5S2-F1
#
_cell.length_a   1.000
_cell.length_b   1.000
_cell.length_c   1.000
_cell.angle_alpha   90.00
_cell.angle_beta   90.00
_cell.angle_gamma   90.00
#
_symmetry.space_group_name_H-M   'P 1'
#
loop_
_entity.id
_entity.type
_entity.pdbx_description
1 polymer ?
#
loop_
_entity_poly.entity_id
_entity_poly.type
_entity_poly.pdbx_seq_one_letter_code
_entity_poly.pdbx_strand_id
1 'polypeptide(L)' 'DVLPGDLVVFHSLIGFAGQDDAASAMLRAAEALESQNLSHGFEDLGVRQEGENLRVRVIVDVSKFAEVFRLFAPGN' A
#
# COMPACT_ATOMS: atom_id res chain seq x y z
N ASP A 1 4.22 -11.29 5.90
CA ASP A 1 4.53 -12.59 5.31
C ASP A 1 5.82 -12.51 4.51
N VAL A 2 6.68 -13.53 4.62
CA VAL A 2 7.85 -13.70 3.73
C VAL A 2 7.41 -14.65 2.63
N LEU A 3 7.36 -14.16 1.40
CA LEU A 3 7.00 -14.96 0.23
C LEU A 3 8.22 -15.75 -0.25
N PRO A 4 8.06 -16.83 -1.05
CA PRO A 4 9.19 -17.50 -1.66
C PRO A 4 10.01 -16.52 -2.52
N GLY A 5 11.34 -16.48 -2.32
CA GLY A 5 12.24 -15.53 -2.99
C GLY A 5 12.58 -14.32 -2.13
N ASP A 6 13.34 -13.37 -2.71
CA ASP A 6 13.78 -12.14 -2.05
C ASP A 6 12.65 -11.08 -2.06
N LEU A 7 11.46 -11.44 -1.56
CA LEU A 7 10.27 -10.59 -1.58
C LEU A 7 9.80 -10.19 -0.17
N VAL A 8 9.36 -8.94 -0.04
CA VAL A 8 8.78 -8.37 1.19
C VAL A 8 7.36 -7.90 0.91
N VAL A 9 6.47 -8.14 1.89
CA VAL A 9 5.09 -7.69 1.84
C VAL A 9 4.85 -6.62 2.89
N PHE A 10 4.37 -5.45 2.45
CA PHE A 10 3.86 -4.39 3.31
C PHE A 10 2.35 -4.52 3.45
N HIS A 11 1.88 -4.52 4.69
CA HIS A 11 0.45 -4.46 5.02
C HIS A 11 0.17 -3.20 5.83
N SER A 12 -0.76 -2.39 5.35
CA SER A 12 -1.31 -1.26 6.09
C SER A 12 -2.81 -1.44 6.26
N LEU A 13 -3.30 -1.11 7.46
CA LEU A 13 -4.72 -1.05 7.78
C LEU A 13 -4.99 0.32 8.39
N ILE A 14 -5.82 1.10 7.72
CA ILE A 14 -6.11 2.50 8.08
C ILE A 14 -7.59 2.60 8.40
N GLY A 15 -7.93 3.05 9.61
CA GLY A 15 -9.31 3.28 10.02
C GLY A 15 -9.77 4.70 9.68
N PHE A 16 -11.01 4.82 9.22
CA PHE A 16 -11.68 6.09 8.93
C PHE A 16 -12.91 6.26 9.82
N ALA A 17 -13.38 7.49 9.98
CA ALA A 17 -14.55 7.79 10.79
C ALA A 17 -15.88 7.33 10.15
N GLY A 18 -15.87 7.04 8.84
CA GLY A 18 -17.04 6.57 8.11
C GLY A 18 -16.67 5.81 6.84
N GLN A 19 -17.64 5.07 6.32
CA GLN A 19 -17.46 4.25 5.12
C GLN A 19 -17.22 5.08 3.86
N ASP A 20 -17.86 6.25 3.74
CA ASP A 20 -17.66 7.15 2.60
C ASP A 20 -16.24 7.76 2.59
N ASP A 21 -15.69 8.04 3.77
CA ASP A 21 -14.30 8.48 3.93
C ASP A 21 -13.33 7.36 3.54
N ALA A 22 -13.60 6.12 3.97
CA ALA A 22 -12.80 4.95 3.59
C ALA A 22 -12.86 4.69 2.09
N ALA A 23 -14.03 4.83 1.45
CA ALA A 23 -14.20 4.68 0.01
C ALA A 23 -13.44 5.76 -0.78
N SER A 24 -13.55 7.01 -0.33
CA SER A 24 -12.82 8.15 -0.93
C SER A 24 -11.31 7.98 -0.79
N ALA A 25 -10.85 7.51 0.38
CA ALA A 25 -9.44 7.21 0.62
C ALA A 25 -8.95 6.02 -0.21
N MET A 26 -9.78 4.99 -0.42
CA MET A 26 -9.46 3.84 -1.27
C MET A 26 -9.11 4.27 -2.69
N LEU A 27 -9.94 5.11 -3.30
CA LEU A 27 -9.72 5.61 -4.66
C LEU A 27 -8.41 6.40 -4.74
N ARG A 28 -8.20 7.34 -3.81
CA ARG A 28 -6.97 8.14 -3.75
C ARG A 28 -5.72 7.29 -3.52
N ALA A 29 -5.80 6.29 -2.65
CA ALA A 29 -4.71 5.39 -2.36
C ALA A 29 -4.38 4.51 -3.58
N ALA A 30 -5.39 4.01 -4.28
CA ALA A 30 -5.20 3.23 -5.50
C ALA A 30 -4.48 4.06 -6.58
N GLU A 31 -4.96 5.27 -6.86
CA GLU A 31 -4.35 6.19 -7.83
C GLU A 31 -2.90 6.55 -7.45
N ALA A 32 -2.66 6.91 -6.18
CA ALA A 32 -1.34 7.27 -5.70
C ALA A 32 -0.37 6.09 -5.81
N LEU A 33 -0.76 4.91 -5.35
CA LEU A 33 0.10 3.73 -5.37
C LEU A 33 0.32 3.18 -6.78
N GLU A 34 -0.65 3.30 -7.68
CA GLU A 34 -0.45 2.95 -9.09
C GLU A 34 0.58 3.89 -9.74
N SER A 35 0.54 5.20 -9.42
CA SER A 35 1.57 6.14 -9.85
C SER A 35 2.95 5.80 -9.27
N GLN A 36 3.01 5.37 -8.01
CA GLN A 36 4.28 4.95 -7.38
C GLN A 36 4.80 3.63 -7.99
N ASN A 37 3.91 2.73 -8.40
CA ASN A 37 4.29 1.47 -9.03
C ASN A 37 5.13 1.68 -10.30
N LEU A 38 4.82 2.72 -11.08
CA LEU A 38 5.60 3.05 -12.29
C LEU A 38 7.08 3.37 -11.98
N SER A 39 7.37 3.90 -10.80
CA SER A 39 8.72 4.31 -10.40
C SER A 39 9.44 3.24 -9.57
N HIS A 40 8.70 2.51 -8.75
CA HIS A 40 9.26 1.56 -7.81
C HIS A 40 9.13 0.09 -8.24
N GLY A 41 8.31 -0.21 -9.26
CA GLY A 41 8.13 -1.56 -9.81
C GLY A 41 7.73 -2.56 -8.74
N PHE A 42 6.54 -2.40 -8.19
CA PHE A 42 5.92 -3.35 -7.27
C PHE A 42 5.63 -4.66 -8.00
N GLU A 43 5.87 -5.78 -7.32
CA GLU A 43 5.53 -7.10 -7.83
C GLU A 43 4.02 -7.33 -7.78
N ASP A 44 3.35 -6.73 -6.79
CA ASP A 44 1.90 -6.78 -6.63
C ASP A 44 1.43 -5.60 -5.76
N LEU A 45 0.20 -5.13 -6.03
CA LEU A 45 -0.46 -4.04 -5.32
C LEU A 45 -1.95 -4.36 -5.17
N GLY A 46 -2.43 -4.34 -3.93
CA GLY A 46 -3.84 -4.50 -3.59
C GLY A 46 -4.32 -3.40 -2.65
N VAL A 47 -5.42 -2.76 -3.02
CA VAL A 47 -6.11 -1.76 -2.20
C VAL A 47 -7.58 -2.16 -2.10
N ARG A 48 -8.11 -2.34 -0.89
CA ARG A 48 -9.51 -2.73 -0.68
C ARG A 48 -10.12 -2.09 0.57
N GLN A 49 -11.39 -1.73 0.48
CA GLN A 49 -12.18 -1.30 1.62
C GLN A 49 -12.74 -2.50 2.41
N GLU A 50 -12.67 -2.42 3.73
CA GLU A 50 -13.22 -3.37 4.71
C GLU A 50 -14.07 -2.59 5.74
N GLY A 51 -15.31 -2.25 5.36
CA GLY A 51 -16.16 -1.36 6.17
C GLY A 51 -15.57 0.05 6.26
N GLU A 52 -15.25 0.51 7.46
CA GLU A 52 -14.62 1.81 7.73
C GLU A 52 -13.09 1.77 7.59
N ASN A 53 -12.52 0.61 7.20
CA ASN A 53 -11.08 0.46 7.08
C ASN A 53 -10.65 0.37 5.62
N LEU A 54 -9.45 0.86 5.34
CA LEU A 54 -8.73 0.64 4.09
C LEU A 54 -7.58 -0.33 4.36
N ARG A 55 -7.55 -1.44 3.62
CA ARG A 55 -6.41 -2.36 3.60
C ARG A 55 -5.59 -2.11 2.34
N VAL A 56 -4.30 -1.87 2.55
CA VAL A 56 -3.29 -1.77 1.49
C VAL A 56 -2.31 -2.93 1.64
N ARG A 57 -1.98 -3.56 0.51
CA ARG A 57 -0.95 -4.58 0.40
C ARG A 57 -0.03 -4.25 -0.77
N VAL A 58 1.28 -4.21 -0.52
CA VAL A 58 2.30 -4.03 -1.56
C VAL A 58 3.33 -5.12 -1.43
N ILE A 59 3.66 -5.80 -2.51
CA ILE A 59 4.78 -6.76 -2.59
C ILE A 59 5.91 -6.12 -3.39
N VAL A 60 7.13 -6.23 -2.89
CA VAL A 60 8.34 -5.76 -3.58
C VAL A 60 9.50 -6.72 -3.37
N ASP A 61 10.52 -6.58 -4.21
CA ASP A 61 11.84 -7.14 -3.94
C ASP A 61 12.48 -6.52 -2.68
N VAL A 62 13.18 -7.33 -1.89
CA VAL A 62 13.84 -6.94 -0.64
C VAL A 62 14.84 -5.80 -0.84
N SER A 63 15.49 -5.73 -1.99
CA SER A 63 16.42 -4.64 -2.34
C SER A 63 15.74 -3.28 -2.38
N LYS A 64 14.42 -3.23 -2.61
CA LYS A 64 13.61 -2.01 -2.67
C LYS A 64 12.90 -1.69 -1.36
N PHE A 65 13.05 -2.53 -0.33
CA PHE A 65 12.35 -2.41 0.94
C PHE A 65 12.43 -0.99 1.53
N ALA A 66 13.64 -0.46 1.68
CA ALA A 66 13.85 0.82 2.37
C ALA A 66 13.25 2.01 1.60
N GLU A 67 13.20 1.93 0.27
CA GLU A 67 12.62 2.95 -0.59
C GLU A 67 11.10 2.92 -0.49
N VAL A 68 10.49 1.75 -0.64
CA VAL A 68 9.03 1.60 -0.63
C VAL A 68 8.45 1.78 0.77
N PHE A 69 9.16 1.39 1.82
CA PHE A 69 8.74 1.66 3.20
C PHE A 69 8.55 3.17 3.46
N ARG A 70 9.37 4.03 2.84
CA ARG A 70 9.24 5.49 3.02
C ARG A 70 7.96 6.06 2.43
N LEU A 71 7.32 5.40 1.47
CA LEU A 71 6.01 5.82 0.95
C LEU A 71 4.90 5.75 2.01
N PHE A 72 5.08 4.88 3.01
CA PHE A 72 4.13 4.70 4.11
C PHE A 72 4.55 5.43 5.39
N ALA A 73 5.77 5.96 5.43
CA ALA A 73 6.22 6.81 6.50
C ALA A 73 5.65 8.23 6.30
N PRO A 74 5.34 8.97 7.37
CA PRO A 74 5.04 10.39 7.26
C PRO A 74 6.19 11.10 6.54
N GLY A 75 5.88 11.88 5.49
CA GLY A 75 6.83 12.84 4.96
C GLY A 75 7.08 13.92 6.01
N ASN A 76 8.35 14.30 6.21
CA ASN A 76 8.67 15.55 6.91
C ASN A 76 8.09 16.75 6.15
#